data_AF-A0A970CW15-F1
#
_entry.id   AF-A0A970CW15-F1
#
_cell.length_a   1.000
_cell.length_b   1.000
_cell.length_c   1.000
_cell.angle_alpha   90.00
_cell.angle_beta   90.00
_cell.angle_gamma   90.00
#
_symmetry.space_group_name_H-M   'P 1'
#
loop_
_entity.id
_entity.type
_entity.pdbx_description
1 polymer ?
#
loop_
_entity_poly.entity_id
_entity_poly.type
_entity_poly.pdbx_seq_one_letter_code
_entity_poly.pdbx_strand_id
1 'polypeptide(L)' 'MNIAIIFAGGTGVRMNSQTRPKQFLELHGKSILLHTIEHFEFHPDIDFIVVA' A
#
# COMPACT_ATOMS: atom_id res chain seq x y z
N MET A 1 -8.86 -4.10 19.35
CA MET A 1 -9.37 -3.40 18.16
C MET A 1 -8.29 -2.48 17.64
N ASN A 2 -7.50 -3.00 16.72
CA ASN A 2 -6.35 -2.35 16.11
C ASN A 2 -6.68 -2.11 14.63
N ILE A 3 -6.55 -0.85 14.20
CA ILE A 3 -6.87 -0.43 12.83
C ILE A 3 -5.58 0.01 12.16
N ALA A 4 -5.23 -0.61 11.04
CA ALA A 4 -4.14 -0.18 10.19
C ALA A 4 -4.61 0.93 9.24
N ILE A 5 -3.93 2.08 9.25
CA ILE A 5 -4.18 3.18 8.32
C ILE A 5 -3.01 3.24 7.34
N ILE A 6 -3.29 2.98 6.07
CA ILE A 6 -2.31 2.96 4.98
C ILE A 6 -2.49 4.24 4.15
N PHE A 7 -1.55 5.17 4.26
CA PHE A 7 -1.53 6.38 3.43
C PHE A 7 -0.96 6.08 2.04
N ALA A 8 -1.83 6.07 1.03
CA ALA A 8 -1.56 5.77 -0.36
C ALA A 8 -1.86 6.95 -1.30
N GLY A 9 -2.08 8.16 -0.79
CA GLY A 9 -2.33 9.38 -1.58
C GLY A 9 -1.10 10.09 -2.18
N GLY A 10 0.12 9.69 -1.81
CA GLY A 10 1.35 10.36 -2.29
C GLY A 10 1.63 10.12 -3.78
N THR A 11 2.29 11.08 -4.44
CA THR A 11 2.64 10.99 -5.89
C THR A 11 3.98 10.30 -6.17
N GLY A 12 4.83 10.11 -5.15
CA GLY A 12 6.08 9.35 -5.31
C GLY A 12 7.16 10.02 -6.17
N VAL A 13 7.18 11.36 -6.27
CA VAL A 13 8.05 12.15 -7.17
C VAL A 13 9.54 11.75 -7.16
N ARG A 14 10.07 11.33 -6.01
CA ARG A 14 11.48 10.91 -5.87
C ARG A 14 11.80 9.54 -6.52
N MET A 15 10.80 8.73 -6.83
CA MET A 15 10.97 7.41 -7.45
C MET A 15 11.21 7.47 -8.97
N ASN A 16 11.27 8.67 -9.56
CA ASN A 16 11.41 8.87 -11.01
C ASN A 16 10.33 8.16 -11.85
N SER A 17 9.23 7.74 -11.23
CA SER A 17 8.06 7.16 -11.89
C SER A 17 7.18 8.30 -12.42
N GLN A 18 7.58 8.87 -13.55
CA GLN A 18 6.96 10.09 -14.09
C GLN A 18 5.47 9.96 -14.45
N THR A 19 4.97 8.73 -14.63
CA THR A 19 3.61 8.49 -15.16
C THR A 19 2.66 7.83 -14.16
N ARG A 20 3.15 7.21 -13.10
CA ARG A 20 2.32 6.48 -12.13
C ARG A 20 2.82 6.67 -10.70
N PRO A 21 1.96 7.02 -9.73
CA PRO A 21 2.33 7.07 -8.32
C PRO A 21 2.91 5.73 -7.83
N LYS A 22 3.89 5.80 -6.93
CA LYS A 22 4.70 4.65 -6.52
C LYS A 22 3.89 3.45 -6.03
N GLN A 23 2.81 3.69 -5.30
CA GLN A 23 1.95 2.68 -4.67
C GLN A 23 1.25 1.78 -5.69
N PHE A 24 1.10 2.26 -6.93
CA PHE A 24 0.49 1.51 -8.04
C PHE A 24 1.54 0.90 -8.97
N LEU A 25 2.83 1.07 -8.70
CA LEU A 25 3.86 0.36 -9.44
C LEU A 25 3.76 -1.13 -9.17
N GLU A 26 4.00 -1.92 -10.19
CA GLU A 26 3.92 -3.36 -10.14
C GLU A 26 5.27 -3.95 -9.69
N LEU A 27 5.21 -4.87 -8.75
CA LEU A 27 6.33 -5.62 -8.22
C LEU A 27 5.90 -7.10 -8.22
N HIS A 28 6.58 -7.94 -9.02
CA HIS A 28 6.27 -9.37 -9.13
C HIS A 28 4.79 -9.69 -9.40
N GLY A 29 4.14 -8.97 -10.31
CA GLY A 29 2.75 -9.26 -10.70
C GLY A 29 1.68 -8.60 -9.82
N LYS A 30 2.06 -7.87 -8.77
CA LYS A 30 1.13 -7.18 -7.85
C LYS A 30 1.57 -5.75 -7.59
N SER A 31 0.64 -4.84 -7.34
CA SER A 31 0.99 -3.47 -6.97
C SER A 31 1.66 -3.42 -5.59
N ILE A 32 2.55 -2.44 -5.37
CA ILE A 32 3.18 -2.20 -4.06
C ILE A 32 2.11 -2.02 -2.97
N LEU A 33 1.01 -1.33 -3.28
CA LEU A 33 -0.12 -1.19 -2.36
C LEU A 33 -0.74 -2.53 -1.98
N LEU A 34 -0.96 -3.42 -2.94
CA LEU A 34 -1.54 -4.74 -2.68
C LEU A 34 -0.64 -5.60 -1.80
N HIS A 35 0.68 -5.60 -2.06
CA HIS A 35 1.65 -6.27 -1.16
C HIS A 35 1.55 -5.77 0.28
N THR A 36 1.33 -4.45 0.46
CA THR A 36 1.20 -3.85 1.79
C THR A 36 -0.10 -4.28 2.46
N ILE A 37 -1.22 -4.23 1.74
CA ILE A 37 -2.54 -4.62 2.26
C ILE A 37 -2.52 -6.09 2.66
N GLU A 38 -2.01 -6.99 1.82
CA GLU A 38 -1.93 -8.43 2.14
C GLU A 38 -1.14 -8.69 3.43
N HIS A 39 -0.08 -7.92 3.68
CA HIS A 39 0.70 -8.06 4.92
C HIS A 39 -0.11 -7.71 6.18
N PHE A 40 -0.93 -6.66 6.12
CA PHE A 40 -1.80 -6.28 7.24
C PHE A 40 -3.03 -7.18 7.36
N GLU A 41 -3.57 -7.67 6.24
CA GLU A 41 -4.75 -8.56 6.20
C GLU A 41 -4.48 -9.89 6.93
N PHE A 42 -3.28 -10.43 6.79
CA PHE A 42 -2.89 -11.69 7.43
C PHE A 42 -2.21 -11.50 8.80
N HIS A 43 -2.14 -10.27 9.32
CA HIS A 43 -1.53 -10.01 10.62
C HIS A 43 -2.54 -10.32 11.75
N PRO A 44 -2.20 -11.20 12.72
CA PRO A 44 -3.16 -11.67 13.73
C PRO A 44 -3.71 -10.56 14.63
N ASP A 45 -2.97 -9.47 14.78
CA ASP A 45 -3.34 -8.33 15.63
C ASP A 45 -4.06 -7.21 14.87
N ILE A 46 -4.43 -7.36 13.59
CA ILE A 46 -5.11 -6.29 12.82
C ILE A 46 -6.57 -6.67 12.59
N ASP A 47 -7.47 -5.81 13.05
CA ASP A 47 -8.92 -6.03 12.93
C ASP A 47 -9.51 -5.37 11.68
N PHE A 48 -8.96 -4.22 11.26
CA PHE A 48 -9.44 -3.47 10.09
C PHE A 48 -8.31 -2.73 9.37
N ILE A 49 -8.49 -2.54 8.07
CA ILE A 49 -7.57 -1.78 7.21
C ILE A 49 -8.33 -0.61 6.58
N VAL A 50 -7.77 0.59 6.69
CA VAL A 50 -8.25 1.79 6.00
C VAL A 50 -7.15 2.30 5.08
N VAL A 51 -7.49 2.55 3.82
CA VAL A 51 -6.57 3.14 2.84
C VAL A 51 -7.00 4.59 2.58
N ALA A 52 -6.06 5.54 2.71
CA ALA A 52 -6.30 6.99 2.61
C ALA A 52 -5.36 7.68 1.63
#